data_AF-A0A943FGK8-F1
#
_entry.id   AF-A0A943FGK8-F1
#
_cell.length_a   1.000
_cell.length_b   1.000
_cell.length_c   1.000
_cell.angle_alpha   90.00
_cell.angle_beta   90.00
_cell.angle_gamma   90.00
#
_symmetry.space_group_name_H-M   'P 1'
#
loop_
_entity.id
_entity.type
_entity.pdbx_description
1 polymer ?
#
loop_
_entity_poly.entity_id
_entity_poly.type
_entity_poly.pdbx_seq_one_letter_code
_entity_poly.pdbx_strand_id
1 'polypeptide(L)'
;MLIGKEVTHEYRGRGTVIAVGEGEIVVRFGKDYDLSFPYPREFNHMLRLRTYDPETQAEIDAAVRADRECRAAAYRRTHGRE
;
A
#
# COMPACT_ATOMS: atom_id res chain seq x y z
N MET A 1 7.85 5.67 7.78
CA MET A 1 6.75 6.56 7.37
C MET A 1 6.71 6.68 5.85
N LEU A 2 5.60 6.26 5.21
CA LEU A 2 5.47 6.21 3.74
C LEU A 2 5.21 7.57 3.07
N ILE A 3 4.56 8.49 3.77
CA ILE A 3 4.19 9.81 3.23
C ILE A 3 5.47 10.58 2.84
N GLY A 4 5.47 11.15 1.64
CA GLY A 4 6.61 11.86 1.06
C GLY A 4 7.61 10.95 0.32
N LYS A 5 7.46 9.62 0.36
CA LYS A 5 8.33 8.72 -0.40
C LYS A 5 7.94 8.70 -1.88
N GLU A 6 8.96 8.62 -2.74
CA GLU A 6 8.77 8.40 -4.18
C GLU A 6 8.54 6.92 -4.47
N VAL A 7 7.50 6.66 -5.26
CA VAL A 7 7.14 5.35 -5.78
C VAL A 7 7.12 5.36 -7.30
N THR A 8 7.32 4.19 -7.87
CA THR A 8 7.14 3.94 -9.30
C THR A 8 5.93 3.03 -9.46
N HIS A 9 5.00 3.45 -10.31
CA HIS A 9 3.86 2.67 -10.73
C HIS A 9 4.12 2.09 -12.12
N GLU A 10 3.83 0.81 -12.32
CA GLU A 10 4.12 0.06 -13.56
C GLU A 10 3.69 0.81 -14.84
N TYR A 11 2.46 1.33 -14.87
CA TYR A 11 1.90 2.00 -16.06
C TYR A 11 1.99 3.53 -16.07
N ARG A 12 2.20 4.16 -14.91
CA ARG A 12 2.02 5.61 -14.72
C ARG A 12 3.35 6.34 -14.49
N GLY A 13 4.43 5.58 -14.28
CA GLY A 13 5.74 6.13 -13.97
C GLY A 13 5.85 6.57 -12.52
N ARG A 14 6.50 7.71 -12.28
CA ARG A 14 6.90 8.15 -10.94
C ARG A 14 5.78 8.94 -10.26
N GLY A 15 5.57 8.67 -8.97
CA GLY A 15 4.68 9.42 -8.12
C GLY A 15 5.19 9.55 -6.69
N THR A 16 4.55 10.40 -5.90
CA THR A 16 4.90 10.66 -4.51
C THR A 16 3.72 10.32 -3.63
N VAL A 17 3.95 9.56 -2.57
CA VAL A 17 2.91 9.23 -1.59
C VAL A 17 2.53 10.49 -0.81
N ILE A 18 1.25 10.85 -0.80
CA ILE A 18 0.75 12.04 -0.08
C ILE A 18 -0.14 11.68 1.11
N ALA A 19 -0.77 10.51 1.11
CA ALA A 19 -1.58 10.03 2.23
C ALA A 19 -1.60 8.50 2.30
N VAL A 20 -1.75 7.95 3.51
CA VAL A 20 -1.96 6.52 3.77
C VAL A 20 -3.02 6.40 4.86
N GLY A 21 -4.10 5.67 4.62
CA GLY A 21 -5.21 5.55 5.57
C GLY A 21 -6.34 4.67 5.06
N GLU A 22 -7.15 4.12 5.95
CA GLU A 22 -8.37 3.33 5.63
C GLU A 22 -8.16 2.16 4.65
N GLY A 23 -6.96 1.58 4.59
CA GLY A 23 -6.64 0.51 3.63
C GLY A 23 -6.39 1.02 2.21
N GLU A 24 -6.11 2.31 2.07
CA GLU A 24 -5.75 2.96 0.81
C GLU A 24 -4.46 3.79 0.95
N ILE A 25 -3.79 4.00 -0.17
CA ILE A 25 -2.67 4.91 -0.31
C ILE A 25 -2.93 5.87 -1.45
N VAL A 26 -2.70 7.16 -1.22
CA VAL A 26 -2.84 8.20 -2.23
C VAL A 26 -1.46 8.59 -2.74
N VAL A 27 -1.29 8.48 -4.05
CA VAL A 27 -0.05 8.80 -4.76
C VAL A 27 -0.33 9.92 -5.76
N ARG A 28 0.44 10.99 -5.68
CA ARG A 28 0.46 12.08 -6.66
C ARG A 28 1.42 11.75 -7.78
N PHE A 29 0.92 11.69 -9.02
CA PHE A 29 1.73 11.59 -10.23
C PHE A 29 1.76 12.94 -10.96
N GLY A 30 2.93 13.36 -11.42
CA GLY A 30 3.07 14.62 -12.15
C GLY A 30 2.66 15.84 -11.31
N LYS A 31 2.11 16.88 -11.96
CA LYS A 31 1.89 18.19 -11.33
C LYS A 31 0.61 18.27 -10.48
N ASP A 32 -0.47 17.58 -10.86
CA ASP A 32 -1.80 17.74 -10.25
C ASP A 32 -2.69 16.48 -10.35
N TYR A 33 -2.13 15.28 -10.36
CA TYR A 33 -2.91 14.05 -10.54
C TYR A 33 -2.74 13.06 -9.40
N ASP A 34 -3.75 12.97 -8.53
CA ASP A 34 -3.77 12.10 -7.36
C ASP A 34 -4.58 10.84 -7.64
N LEU A 35 -4.03 9.69 -7.25
CA LEU A 35 -4.73 8.40 -7.32
C LEU A 35 -4.68 7.69 -5.99
N SER A 36 -5.82 7.15 -5.58
CA SER A 36 -5.91 6.16 -4.52
C SER A 36 -5.67 4.76 -5.07
N PHE A 37 -4.94 3.97 -4.29
CA PHE A 37 -4.73 2.55 -4.54
C PHE A 37 -4.99 1.77 -3.25
N PRO A 38 -5.48 0.52 -3.35
CA PRO A 38 -5.56 -0.41 -2.22
C PRO A 38 -4.21 -0.60 -1.52
N TYR A 39 -4.12 -0.19 -0.26
CA TYR A 39 -2.95 -0.41 0.59
C TYR A 39 -3.26 -1.48 1.64
N PRO A 40 -2.37 -2.45 1.87
CA PRO A 40 -0.98 -2.54 1.39
C PRO A 40 -0.80 -3.36 0.09
N ARG A 41 -1.90 -3.86 -0.51
CA ARG A 41 -1.85 -4.83 -1.61
C ARG A 41 -1.13 -4.33 -2.87
N GLU A 42 -1.39 -3.08 -3.25
CA GLU A 42 -0.87 -2.54 -4.51
C GLU A 42 0.66 -2.35 -4.48
N PHE A 43 1.28 -2.26 -3.30
CA PHE A 43 2.72 -2.23 -3.13
C PHE A 43 3.42 -3.56 -3.46
N ASN A 44 2.68 -4.66 -3.56
CA ASN A 44 3.22 -5.95 -3.98
C ASN A 44 3.11 -6.13 -5.50
N HIS A 45 2.10 -5.52 -6.12
CA HIS A 45 1.74 -5.75 -7.51
C HIS A 45 2.19 -4.62 -8.44
N MET A 46 1.81 -3.37 -8.18
CA MET A 46 1.94 -2.26 -9.16
C MET A 46 2.76 -1.07 -8.67
N LEU A 47 2.87 -0.86 -7.35
CA LEU A 47 3.65 0.21 -6.74
C LEU A 47 4.95 -0.34 -6.15
N ARG A 48 6.07 0.32 -6.43
CA ARG A 48 7.38 0.01 -5.85
C ARG A 48 8.06 1.27 -5.34
N LEU A 49 8.77 1.18 -4.22
CA LEU A 49 9.64 2.28 -3.79
C LEU A 49 10.70 2.52 -4.86
N ARG A 50 10.88 3.78 -5.26
CA ARG A 50 11.89 4.15 -6.26
C ARG A 50 13.30 3.92 -5.73
N THR A 51 13.51 4.22 -4.46
CA THR A 51 14.73 3.93 -3.72
C THR A 51 14.41 2.92 -2.65
N TYR A 52 15.13 1.80 -2.62
CA TYR A 52 14.98 0.80 -1.58
C TYR A 52 15.35 1.42 -0.22
N ASP A 53 14.41 1.37 0.70
CA ASP A 53 14.53 1.88 2.06
C ASP A 53 14.08 0.75 2.99
N PRO A 54 15.00 0.12 3.74
CA PRO A 54 14.70 -1.09 4.49
C PRO A 54 13.66 -0.86 5.58
N GLU A 55 13.63 0.33 6.19
CA GLU A 55 12.65 0.70 7.21
C GLU A 55 11.26 0.82 6.60
N THR A 56 11.14 1.52 5.48
CA THR A 56 9.87 1.69 4.74
C THR A 56 9.39 0.34 4.18
N GLN A 57 10.31 -0.51 3.70
CA GLN A 57 9.97 -1.83 3.22
C GLN A 57 9.45 -2.74 4.35
N ALA A 58 10.04 -2.65 5.54
CA ALA A 58 9.58 -3.38 6.72
C ALA A 58 8.18 -2.91 7.16
N GLU A 59 7.88 -1.62 7.09
CA GLU A 59 6.53 -1.10 7.36
C GLU A 59 5.49 -1.63 6.36
N ILE A 60 5.82 -1.66 5.07
CA ILE A 60 4.95 -2.24 4.03
C ILE A 60 4.71 -3.71 4.31
N ASP A 61 5.76 -4.47 4.60
CA ASP A 61 5.65 -5.90 4.87
C ASP A 61 4.83 -6.18 6.14
N ALA A 62 5.02 -5.39 7.19
CA ALA A 62 4.22 -5.46 8.42
C ALA A 62 2.74 -5.16 8.14
N ALA A 63 2.44 -4.14 7.32
CA ALA A 63 1.09 -3.83 6.91
C ALA A 63 0.46 -4.99 6.11
N VAL A 64 1.20 -5.59 5.17
CA VAL A 64 0.73 -6.76 4.38
C VAL A 64 0.39 -7.94 5.30
N ARG A 65 1.22 -8.22 6.31
CA ARG A 65 0.93 -9.27 7.29
C ARG A 65 -0.34 -8.97 8.08
N ALA A 66 -0.49 -7.74 8.56
CA ALA A 66 -1.67 -7.31 9.32
C ALA A 66 -2.96 -7.38 8.49
N ASP A 67 -2.94 -6.98 7.21
CA ASP A 67 -4.07 -7.13 6.28
C ASP A 67 -4.47 -8.60 6.11
N ARG A 68 -3.48 -9.47 5.90
CA ARG A 68 -3.70 -10.92 5.73
C ARG A 68 -4.35 -11.53 6.97
N GLU A 69 -3.90 -11.16 8.17
CA GLU A 69 -4.46 -11.64 9.43
C GLU A 69 -5.87 -11.09 9.68
N CYS A 70 -6.10 -9.81 9.44
CA CYS A 70 -7.41 -9.17 9.56
C CYS A 70 -8.44 -9.84 8.63
N ARG A 71 -8.06 -10.10 7.38
CA ARG A 71 -8.91 -10.75 6.39
C ARG A 71 -9.14 -12.23 6.69
N ALA A 72 -8.13 -12.93 7.19
CA ALA A 72 -8.28 -14.31 7.66
C ALA A 72 -9.22 -14.38 8.88
N ALA A 73 -9.13 -13.43 9.82
CA ALA A 73 -10.03 -13.33 10.96
C ALA A 73 -11.47 -12.99 10.52
N ALA A 74 -11.64 -12.07 9.58
CA ALA A 74 -12.94 -11.75 8.98
C ALA A 74 -13.54 -12.99 8.30
N TYR A 75 -12.75 -13.71 7.50
CA TYR A 75 -13.17 -14.96 6.86
C TYR A 75 -13.58 -16.04 7.87
N ARG A 76 -12.81 -16.23 8.95
CA ARG A 76 -13.17 -17.15 10.05
C ARG A 76 -14.45 -16.73 10.75
N ARG A 77 -14.71 -15.43 10.95
CA ARG A 77 -15.97 -14.96 11.54
C ARG A 77 -17.17 -15.17 10.62
N THR A 78 -17.00 -15.03 9.30
CA THR A 78 -18.11 -15.18 8.34
C THR A 78 -18.36 -16.62 7.89
N HIS A 79 -17.33 -17.47 7.86
CA HIS A 79 -17.41 -18.85 7.35
C HIS A 79 -17.03 -19.93 8.36
N GLY A 80 -16.45 -19.58 9.50
CA GLY A 80 -16.34 -20.46 10.66
C GLY A 80 -17.69 -20.56 11.33
N ARG A 81 -18.59 -21.35 10.75
CA ARG A 81 -19.77 -21.85 11.45
C ARG A 81 -19.32 -22.65 12.67
N GLU A 82 -19.92 -22.34 13.81
CA GLU A 82 -20.08 -23.25 14.94
C GLU A 82 -20.69 -24.59 14.50
#